data_AF-A0A2M7RXR6-F1
#
_entry.id   AF-A0A2M7RXR6-F1
#
_cell.length_a   1.000
_cell.length_b   1.000
_cell.length_c   1.000
_cell.angle_alpha   90.00
_cell.angle_beta   90.00
_cell.angle_gamma   90.00
#
_symmetry.space_group_name_H-M   'P 1'
#
loop_
_entity.id
_entity.type
_entity.pdbx_description
1 polymer ?
#
loop_
_entity_poly.entity_id
_entity_poly.type
_entity_poly.pdbx_seq_one_letter_code
_entity_poly.pdbx_strand_id
1 'polypeptide(L)'
;MMRGKPAPKRKIEGDLKYNDKSIAKLINYLMIDGKKSVSQRIIYDAFNIIKDKTKQDPRHVFNKAIKKVSPLVEVRGKRVGGANYQVPVQVRGERRFYLGCHWMINAAHDRRGNSMEEKLAAEILDASNGEGAAIKKR
;
A
#
# COMPACT_ATOMS: atom_id res chain seq x y z
N MET A 1 -2.01 -3.44 -23.68
CA MET A 1 -0.85 -2.53 -23.52
C MET A 1 -1.06 -1.33 -24.43
N MET A 2 -0.75 -0.12 -23.98
CA MET A 2 -0.79 1.05 -24.85
C MET A 2 0.26 0.85 -25.94
N ARG A 3 -0.15 0.64 -27.20
CA ARG A 3 0.76 0.50 -28.36
C ARG A 3 1.44 1.83 -28.73
N GLY A 4 1.05 2.95 -28.12
CA GLY A 4 1.54 4.30 -28.40
C GLY A 4 2.13 5.01 -27.18
N LYS A 5 2.18 6.34 -27.25
CA LYS A 5 2.75 7.19 -26.18
C LYS A 5 2.07 6.92 -24.83
N PRO A 6 2.84 6.92 -23.72
CA PRO A 6 2.26 6.72 -22.40
C PRO A 6 1.25 7.83 -22.08
N ALA A 7 0.14 7.46 -21.46
CA ALA A 7 -0.84 8.44 -21.00
C ALA A 7 -0.20 9.40 -19.98
N PRO A 8 -0.54 10.70 -20.02
CA PRO A 8 -0.04 11.66 -19.06
C PRO A 8 -0.51 11.29 -17.64
N LYS A 9 0.42 11.37 -16.68
CA LYS A 9 0.10 11.09 -15.28
C LYS A 9 -0.62 12.28 -14.66
N ARG A 10 -1.74 12.01 -13.98
CA ARG A 10 -2.46 13.03 -13.22
C ARG A 10 -1.66 13.41 -11.98
N LYS A 11 -1.51 14.71 -11.72
CA LYS A 11 -0.91 15.24 -10.49
C LYS A 11 -1.94 15.12 -9.37
N ILE A 12 -1.49 14.73 -8.19
CA ILE A 12 -2.32 14.58 -6.99
C ILE A 12 -1.77 15.55 -5.93
N GLU A 13 -2.68 16.22 -5.25
CA GLU A 13 -2.37 17.09 -4.12
C GLU A 13 -2.04 16.28 -2.86
N GLY A 14 -1.49 16.96 -1.85
CA GLY A 14 -1.23 16.37 -0.55
C GLY A 14 -2.52 16.05 0.19
N ASP A 15 -2.40 15.23 1.23
CA ASP A 15 -3.49 14.99 2.17
C ASP A 15 -3.84 16.27 2.98
N LEU A 16 -5.10 16.44 3.38
CA LEU A 16 -5.53 17.64 4.12
C LEU A 16 -4.90 17.73 5.53
N LYS A 17 -4.66 16.61 6.20
CA LYS A 17 -4.17 16.59 7.59
C LYS A 17 -2.65 16.61 7.66
N TYR A 18 -2.00 15.79 6.82
CA TYR A 18 -0.55 15.59 6.88
C TYR A 18 0.22 16.26 5.74
N ASN A 19 -0.47 16.82 4.73
CA ASN A 19 0.12 17.40 3.51
C ASN A 19 1.08 16.45 2.77
N ASP A 20 0.86 15.13 2.88
CA ASP A 20 1.70 14.10 2.27
C ASP A 20 0.97 13.44 1.09
N LYS A 21 1.63 13.38 -0.06
CA LYS A 21 1.14 12.73 -1.28
C LYS A 21 1.03 11.21 -1.13
N SER A 22 1.86 10.61 -0.27
CA SER A 22 1.88 9.17 -0.03
C SER A 22 0.60 8.73 0.68
N ILE A 23 0.17 9.49 1.68
CA ILE A 23 -1.07 9.27 2.42
C ILE A 23 -2.28 9.54 1.51
N ALA A 24 -2.26 10.63 0.73
CA ALA A 24 -3.32 10.90 -0.25
C ALA A 24 -3.49 9.75 -1.25
N LYS A 25 -2.39 9.14 -1.73
CA LYS A 25 -2.44 7.95 -2.58
C LYS A 25 -3.01 6.73 -1.85
N LEU A 26 -2.61 6.49 -0.60
CA LEU A 26 -3.13 5.39 0.21
C LEU A 26 -4.66 5.51 0.40
N ILE A 27 -5.15 6.70 0.73
CA ILE A 27 -6.60 7.00 0.84
C ILE A 27 -7.31 6.66 -0.47
N ASN A 28 -6.76 7.08 -1.61
CA ASN A 28 -7.35 6.80 -2.91
C ASN A 28 -7.33 5.31 -3.27
N TYR A 29 -6.33 4.55 -2.81
CA TYR A 29 -6.27 3.10 -3.03
C TYR A 29 -7.22 2.32 -2.14
N LEU A 30 -7.51 2.82 -0.94
CA LEU A 30 -8.52 2.24 -0.05
C LEU A 30 -9.95 2.55 -0.51
N MET A 31 -10.12 3.62 -1.29
CA MET A 31 -11.42 4.14 -1.68
C MET A 31 -12.21 3.20 -2.59
N ILE A 32 -13.40 2.82 -2.12
CA ILE A 32 -14.39 2.01 -2.84
C ILE A 32 -15.57 2.92 -3.20
N ASP A 33 -16.13 2.74 -4.39
CA ASP A 33 -17.28 3.50 -4.92
C ASP A 33 -17.14 5.03 -4.88
N GLY A 34 -15.90 5.55 -4.90
CA GLY A 34 -15.65 6.99 -4.82
C GLY A 34 -15.90 7.61 -3.44
N LYS A 35 -16.11 6.82 -2.39
CA LYS A 35 -16.38 7.28 -1.02
C LYS A 35 -15.11 7.78 -0.30
N LYS A 36 -14.61 8.93 -0.74
CA LYS A 36 -13.35 9.52 -0.23
C LYS A 36 -13.42 9.87 1.26
N SER A 37 -14.52 10.48 1.71
CA SER A 37 -14.70 10.90 3.11
C SER A 37 -14.63 9.70 4.08
N VAL A 38 -15.23 8.56 3.70
CA VAL A 38 -15.20 7.33 4.49
C VAL A 38 -13.78 6.76 4.55
N SER A 39 -13.07 6.76 3.42
CA SER A 39 -11.70 6.24 3.35
C SER A 39 -10.72 7.10 4.15
N GLN A 40 -10.90 8.42 4.12
CA GLN A 40 -10.13 9.37 4.94
C GLN A 40 -10.34 9.09 6.42
N ARG A 41 -11.59 8.94 6.85
CA ARG A 41 -11.93 8.59 8.24
C ARG A 41 -11.21 7.32 8.67
N ILE A 42 -11.33 6.24 7.89
CA ILE A 42 -10.69 4.95 8.20
C ILE A 42 -9.17 5.08 8.36
N ILE A 43 -8.51 5.82 7.47
CA ILE A 43 -7.05 6.01 7.52
C ILE A 43 -6.65 6.82 8.75
N TYR A 44 -7.38 7.89 9.06
CA TYR A 44 -7.06 8.74 10.20
C TYR A 44 -7.31 8.04 11.53
N ASP A 45 -8.38 7.28 11.63
CA ASP A 45 -8.70 6.52 12.83
C ASP A 45 -7.71 5.36 13.03
N ALA A 46 -7.31 4.68 11.95
CA ALA A 46 -6.19 3.73 11.99
C ALA A 46 -4.88 4.38 12.46
N PHE A 47 -4.57 5.61 12.01
CA PHE A 47 -3.38 6.33 12.44
C PHE A 47 -3.45 6.79 13.90
N ASN A 48 -4.65 7.13 14.40
CA ASN A 48 -4.85 7.42 15.82
C ASN A 48 -4.56 6.16 16.67
N ILE A 49 -5.09 4.99 16.28
CA ILE A 49 -4.81 3.71 16.96
C ILE A 49 -3.31 3.40 16.98
N ILE A 50 -2.61 3.61 15.86
CA ILE A 50 -1.15 3.41 15.78
C ILE A 50 -0.42 4.37 16.73
N LYS A 51 -0.83 5.64 16.74
CA LYS A 51 -0.24 6.67 17.61
C LYS A 51 -0.42 6.31 19.08
N ASP A 52 -1.60 5.83 19.48
CA ASP A 52 -1.89 5.46 20.86
C ASP A 52 -1.07 4.23 21.31
N LYS A 53 -0.91 3.24 20.42
CA LYS A 53 -0.15 2.02 20.71
C LYS A 53 1.36 2.23 20.73
N THR A 54 1.91 2.99 19.78
CA THR A 54 3.36 3.14 19.60
C THR A 54 3.92 4.39 20.27
N LYS A 55 3.06 5.36 20.60
CA LYS A 55 3.43 6.72 21.05
C LYS A 55 4.40 7.44 20.10
N GLN A 56 4.45 7.00 18.83
CA GLN A 56 5.28 7.58 17.79
C GLN A 56 4.42 8.24 16.71
N ASP A 57 5.05 9.04 15.85
CA ASP A 57 4.37 9.59 14.69
C ASP A 57 3.94 8.44 13.74
N PRO A 58 2.62 8.27 13.47
CA PRO A 58 2.12 7.21 12.62
C PRO A 58 2.69 7.26 11.19
N ARG A 59 3.11 8.45 10.72
CA ARG A 59 3.79 8.59 9.41
C ARG A 59 5.09 7.81 9.35
N HIS A 60 5.85 7.81 10.45
CA HIS A 60 7.12 7.11 10.52
C HIS A 60 6.92 5.59 10.49
N VAL A 61 5.95 5.10 11.27
CA VAL A 61 5.56 3.68 11.29
C VAL A 61 5.06 3.24 9.91
N PHE A 62 4.20 4.03 9.28
CA PHE A 62 3.69 3.77 7.93
C PHE A 62 4.82 3.69 6.89
N ASN A 63 5.74 4.67 6.88
CA ASN A 63 6.87 4.66 5.94
C ASN A 63 7.80 3.47 6.17
N LYS A 64 8.02 3.08 7.43
CA LYS A 64 8.78 1.87 7.79
C LYS A 64 8.09 0.61 7.29
N ALA A 65 6.77 0.49 7.49
CA ALA A 65 5.96 -0.62 7.01
C ALA A 65 6.00 -0.72 5.47
N ILE A 66 5.77 0.38 4.75
CA ILE A 66 5.83 0.40 3.28
C ILE A 66 7.20 -0.02 2.78
N LYS A 67 8.29 0.50 3.36
CA LYS A 67 9.65 0.11 2.97
C LYS A 67 9.89 -1.40 3.13
N LYS A 68 9.28 -2.01 4.14
CA LYS A 68 9.33 -3.46 4.34
C LYS A 68 8.41 -4.20 3.35
N VAL A 69 7.15 -3.82 3.16
CA VAL A 69 6.21 -4.57 2.29
C VAL A 69 6.56 -4.44 0.80
N SER A 70 7.13 -3.31 0.40
CA SER A 70 7.46 -3.02 -0.99
C SER A 70 8.52 -3.97 -1.59
N PRO A 71 8.21 -4.70 -2.68
CA PRO A 71 9.15 -5.60 -3.34
C PRO A 71 10.19 -4.82 -4.17
N LEU A 72 11.43 -5.33 -4.18
CA LEU A 72 12.47 -4.81 -5.06
C LEU A 72 12.35 -5.40 -6.47
N VAL A 73 12.05 -6.69 -6.59
CA VAL A 73 11.98 -7.41 -7.86
C VAL A 73 10.60 -8.02 -8.01
N GLU A 74 10.03 -7.94 -9.22
CA GLU A 74 8.82 -8.68 -9.58
C GLU A 74 9.15 -9.65 -10.71
N VAL A 75 8.43 -10.77 -10.75
CA VAL A 75 8.55 -11.73 -11.84
C VAL A 75 7.59 -11.35 -12.96
N ARG A 76 8.08 -11.31 -14.20
CA ARG A 76 7.28 -11.13 -15.41
C ARG A 76 7.38 -12.35 -16.32
N GLY A 77 6.25 -12.78 -16.86
CA GLY A 77 6.23 -13.84 -17.87
C GLY A 77 6.88 -13.36 -19.18
N LYS A 78 7.89 -14.08 -19.66
CA LYS A 78 8.51 -13.89 -20.98
C LYS A 78 8.43 -15.18 -21.76
N ARG A 79 7.84 -15.14 -22.96
CA ARG A 79 7.77 -16.30 -23.84
C ARG A 79 9.04 -16.43 -24.65
N VAL A 80 9.68 -17.60 -24.59
CA VAL A 80 10.92 -17.91 -25.33
C VAL A 80 10.81 -19.35 -25.82
N GLY A 81 11.04 -19.60 -27.12
CA GLY A 81 11.11 -20.95 -27.68
C GLY A 81 9.87 -21.83 -27.47
N GLY A 82 8.68 -21.24 -27.31
CA GLY A 82 7.43 -21.97 -27.09
C GLY A 82 7.01 -22.14 -25.62
N ALA A 83 7.91 -21.90 -24.65
CA ALA A 83 7.61 -21.95 -23.21
C ALA A 83 7.53 -20.55 -22.58
N ASN A 84 6.84 -20.45 -21.44
CA ASN A 84 6.73 -19.22 -20.65
C ASN A 84 7.70 -19.25 -19.47
N TYR A 85 8.67 -18.36 -19.47
CA TYR A 85 9.67 -18.22 -18.41
C TYR A 85 9.32 -17.06 -17.48
N GLN A 86 9.64 -17.24 -16.21
CA GLN A 86 9.53 -16.22 -15.18
C GLN A 86 10.83 -15.42 -15.11
N VAL A 87 10.81 -14.19 -15.61
CA VAL A 87 11.99 -13.31 -15.65
C VAL A 87 11.90 -12.28 -14.52
N PRO A 88 12.90 -12.19 -13.63
CA PRO A 88 12.95 -11.17 -12.59
C PRO A 88 13.23 -9.80 -13.20
N VAL A 89 12.43 -8.80 -12.85
CA VAL A 89 12.58 -7.40 -13.31
C VAL A 89 12.51 -6.47 -12.12
N GLN A 90 13.39 -5.48 -12.10
CA GLN A 90 13.41 -4.43 -11.08
C GLN A 90 12.10 -3.62 -11.10
N VAL A 91 11.42 -3.55 -9.95
CA VAL A 91 10.17 -2.81 -9.81
C VAL A 91 10.46 -1.30 -9.80
N ARG A 92 9.73 -0.54 -10.63
CA ARG A 92 9.77 0.93 -10.67
C ARG A 92 9.21 1.53 -9.38
N GLY A 93 9.75 2.66 -8.91
CA GLY A 93 9.39 3.26 -7.62
C GLY A 93 7.88 3.49 -7.39
N GLU A 94 7.17 4.05 -8.37
CA GLU A 94 5.71 4.25 -8.24
C GLU A 94 4.93 2.93 -8.12
N ARG A 95 5.33 1.92 -8.88
CA ARG A 95 4.72 0.58 -8.84
C ARG A 95 5.04 -0.13 -7.54
N ARG A 96 6.26 0.05 -7.03
CA ARG A 96 6.71 -0.48 -5.74
C ARG A 96 5.85 0.05 -4.59
N PHE A 97 5.58 1.36 -4.59
CA PHE A 97 4.70 1.98 -3.61
C PHE A 97 3.27 1.45 -3.73
N TYR A 98 2.73 1.37 -4.95
CA TYR A 98 1.38 0.82 -5.19
C TYR A 98 1.25 -0.64 -4.71
N LEU A 99 2.20 -1.52 -5.07
CA LEU A 99 2.18 -2.92 -4.62
C LEU A 99 2.23 -3.02 -3.10
N GLY A 100 3.07 -2.22 -2.45
CA GLY A 100 3.16 -2.16 -1.00
C GLY A 100 1.83 -1.79 -0.34
N CYS A 101 1.19 -0.71 -0.80
CA CYS A 101 -0.12 -0.30 -0.30
C CYS A 101 -1.20 -1.34 -0.61
N HIS A 102 -1.22 -1.89 -1.83
CA HIS A 102 -2.26 -2.81 -2.28
C HIS A 102 -2.23 -4.12 -1.49
N TRP A 103 -1.06 -4.71 -1.28
CA TRP A 103 -0.94 -5.93 -0.47
C TRP A 103 -1.32 -5.70 0.99
N MET A 104 -0.99 -4.52 1.54
CA MET A 104 -1.37 -4.15 2.89
C MET A 104 -2.88 -3.96 3.05
N ILE A 105 -3.54 -3.30 2.11
CA ILE A 105 -5.00 -3.10 2.10
C ILE A 105 -5.71 -4.46 1.97
N ASN A 106 -5.26 -5.32 1.04
CA ASN A 106 -5.86 -6.64 0.86
C ASN A 106 -5.67 -7.52 2.11
N ALA A 107 -4.46 -7.53 2.69
CA ALA A 107 -4.19 -8.25 3.94
C ALA A 107 -5.06 -7.75 5.11
N ALA A 108 -5.28 -6.44 5.21
CA ALA A 108 -6.20 -5.87 6.20
C ALA A 108 -7.65 -6.32 5.95
N HIS A 109 -8.11 -6.36 4.69
CA HIS A 109 -9.44 -6.86 4.35
C HIS A 109 -9.65 -8.33 4.72
N ASP A 110 -8.66 -9.18 4.45
CA ASP A 110 -8.71 -10.63 4.70
C ASP A 110 -8.67 -10.98 6.20
N ARG A 111 -8.25 -10.04 7.05
CA ARG A 111 -8.19 -10.22 8.50
C ARG A 111 -9.61 -10.38 9.06
N ARG A 112 -9.80 -11.28 10.04
CA ARG A 112 -11.12 -11.55 10.65
C ARG A 112 -11.39 -10.64 11.86
N GLY A 113 -12.66 -10.36 12.12
CA GLY A 113 -13.15 -10.02 13.46
C GLY A 113 -13.21 -8.54 13.89
N ASN A 114 -12.62 -7.60 13.14
CA ASN A 114 -12.49 -6.19 13.58
C ASN A 114 -12.98 -5.16 12.55
N SER A 115 -13.11 -3.90 12.95
CA SER A 115 -13.37 -2.79 12.02
C SER A 115 -12.20 -2.58 11.05
N MET A 116 -12.43 -1.95 9.91
CA MET A 116 -11.36 -1.75 8.91
C MET A 116 -10.20 -0.91 9.46
N GLU A 117 -10.51 0.04 10.34
CA GLU A 117 -9.54 0.92 11.01
C GLU A 117 -8.56 0.12 11.87
N GLU A 118 -9.10 -0.76 12.71
CA GLU A 118 -8.33 -1.63 13.59
C GLU A 118 -7.52 -2.66 12.79
N LYS A 119 -8.11 -3.23 11.74
CA LYS A 119 -7.43 -4.17 10.83
C LYS A 119 -6.24 -3.53 10.13
N LEU A 120 -6.43 -2.33 9.60
CA LEU A 120 -5.39 -1.60 8.89
C LEU A 120 -4.28 -1.15 9.85
N ALA A 121 -4.64 -0.68 11.05
CA ALA A 121 -3.67 -0.33 12.08
C ALA A 121 -2.83 -1.54 12.53
N ALA A 122 -3.47 -2.69 12.76
CA ALA A 122 -2.79 -3.92 13.11
C ALA A 122 -1.83 -4.37 11.98
N GLU A 123 -2.29 -4.36 10.72
CA GLU A 123 -1.45 -4.77 9.60
C GLU A 123 -0.24 -3.83 9.40
N ILE A 124 -0.41 -2.52 9.58
CA ILE A 124 0.70 -1.55 9.52
C ILE A 124 1.73 -1.82 10.62
N LEU A 125 1.28 -2.11 11.84
CA LEU A 125 2.17 -2.42 12.96
C LEU A 125 2.95 -3.71 12.71
N ASP A 126 2.26 -4.79 12.31
CA ASP A 126 2.88 -6.07 12.01
C ASP A 126 3.89 -5.93 10.87
N ALA A 127 3.51 -5.25 9.79
CA ALA A 127 4.39 -4.98 8.66
C ALA A 127 5.61 -4.13 9.04
N SER A 128 5.47 -3.19 9.98
CA SER A 128 6.58 -2.39 10.50
C SER A 128 7.59 -3.23 11.28
N ASN A 129 7.13 -4.31 11.92
CA ASN A 129 7.95 -5.30 12.60
C ASN A 129 8.53 -6.33 11.62
N GLY A 130 7.92 -6.50 10.44
CA GLY A 130 8.35 -7.46 9.42
C GLY A 130 7.54 -8.76 9.46
N GLU A 131 6.37 -8.71 10.08
CA GLU A 131 5.41 -9.80 10.20
C GLU A 131 4.12 -9.43 9.44
N GLY A 132 3.14 -10.31 9.46
CA GLY A 132 1.85 -10.09 8.80
C GLY A 132 1.73 -10.76 7.42
N ALA A 133 0.52 -10.74 6.87
CA ALA A 133 0.21 -11.38 5.60
C ALA A 133 0.77 -10.59 4.42
N ALA A 134 0.83 -9.25 4.54
CA ALA A 134 1.41 -8.39 3.52
C ALA A 134 2.90 -8.68 3.28
N ILE A 135 3.66 -8.97 4.34
CA ILE A 135 5.09 -9.31 4.23
C ILE A 135 5.29 -10.71 3.63
N LYS A 136 4.46 -11.69 3.99
CA LYS A 136 4.53 -13.04 3.41
C LYS A 136 4.27 -13.05 1.90
N LYS A 137 3.56 -12.04 1.38
CA LYS A 137 3.27 -11.90 -0.05
C LYS A 137 4.43 -11.33 -0.87
N ARG A 138 5.34 -10.60 -0.22
CA ARG A 138 6.49 -9.91 -0.84
C ARG A 138 7.60 -10.88 -1.22
#